data_AF-R4FJZ3-F1
#
_entry.id   AF-R4FJZ3-F1
#
_cell.length_a   1.000
_cell.length_b   1.000
_cell.length_c   1.000
_cell.angle_alpha   90.00
_cell.angle_beta   90.00
_cell.angle_gamma   90.00
#
_symmetry.space_group_name_H-M   'P 1'
#
loop_
_entity.id
_entity.type
_entity.pdbx_description
1 polymer ?
#
loop_
_entity_poly.entity_id
_entity_poly.type
_entity_poly.pdbx_seq_one_letter_code
_entity_poly.pdbx_strand_id
1 'polypeptide(L)'
;MELEVKPLCLFDVDGTLTKPRQVITKDLFEFLKEKVRPQFDIALVGGSDYSKITEQMGGTGLNEFTYVFSENGLVARKNDEIVGTENIQNFIGEEQLQEFINFALRYMSTLTLPVKRGTFVEFRTGLINICPVGRSCSQKEREQFAEYDQVHCVREKFIQAITKQFPNLPFKYSIGGQISFDVFPKGWDKTYCLKYLDDYTTIHFFGDKTQPGGNDYEISQSARVISHTVSGPEDTLEQLKKLLSVK
;
A
#
# COMPACT_ATOMS: atom_id res chain seq x y z
N MET A 1 -34.27 11.15 16.06
CA MET A 1 -32.93 10.80 16.58
C MET A 1 -32.11 10.43 15.37
N GLU A 2 -31.17 11.29 14.97
CA GLU A 2 -30.13 10.85 14.05
C GLU A 2 -29.37 9.72 14.75
N LEU A 3 -29.30 8.54 14.12
CA LEU A 3 -28.45 7.47 14.59
C LEU A 3 -27.02 8.01 14.54
N GLU A 4 -26.40 8.20 15.69
CA GLU A 4 -25.02 8.63 15.80
C GLU A 4 -24.15 7.68 14.98
N VAL A 5 -23.45 8.21 13.97
CA VAL A 5 -22.63 7.37 13.08
C VAL A 5 -21.51 6.78 13.92
N LYS A 6 -21.50 5.46 13.97
CA LYS A 6 -20.54 4.68 14.72
C LYS A 6 -19.12 4.99 14.22
N PRO A 7 -18.15 5.29 15.11
CA PRO A 7 -16.76 5.54 14.70
C PRO A 7 -16.15 4.31 14.01
N LEU A 8 -15.10 4.51 13.24
CA LEU A 8 -14.43 3.44 12.50
C LEU A 8 -12.98 3.23 12.96
N CYS A 9 -12.59 1.98 13.15
CA CYS A 9 -11.20 1.57 13.30
C CYS A 9 -10.70 0.98 11.97
N LEU A 10 -9.77 1.68 11.34
CA LEU A 10 -9.08 1.29 10.12
C LEU A 10 -7.70 0.71 10.48
N PHE A 11 -7.42 -0.50 10.02
CA PHE A 11 -6.18 -1.20 10.34
C PHE A 11 -5.35 -1.43 9.08
N ASP A 12 -4.06 -1.12 9.16
CA ASP A 12 -3.08 -1.84 8.36
C ASP A 12 -3.11 -3.35 8.70
N VAL A 13 -2.61 -4.18 7.79
CA VAL A 13 -2.62 -5.64 7.95
C VAL A 13 -1.29 -6.16 8.49
N ASP A 14 -0.20 -5.96 7.75
CA ASP A 14 1.06 -6.70 7.92
C ASP A 14 2.02 -5.96 8.84
N GLY A 15 2.24 -6.49 10.05
CA GLY A 15 2.94 -5.78 11.13
C GLY A 15 1.98 -5.10 12.12
N THR A 16 0.71 -4.93 11.74
CA THR A 16 -0.32 -4.28 12.58
C THR A 16 -1.31 -5.28 13.18
N LEU A 17 -2.01 -6.06 12.34
CA LEU A 17 -2.93 -7.11 12.79
C LEU A 17 -2.29 -8.50 12.76
N THR A 18 -1.27 -8.68 11.93
CA THR A 18 -0.52 -9.92 11.84
C THR A 18 0.97 -9.67 12.04
N LYS A 19 1.71 -10.72 12.40
CA LYS A 19 3.16 -10.68 12.26
C LYS A 19 3.50 -10.67 10.77
N PRO A 20 4.64 -10.09 10.36
CA PRO A 20 5.05 -10.01 8.96
C PRO A 20 4.84 -11.32 8.18
N ARG A 21 3.96 -11.30 7.18
CA ARG A 21 3.56 -12.42 6.30
C ARG A 21 2.99 -13.63 7.04
N GLN A 22 2.39 -13.43 8.20
CA GLN A 22 1.71 -14.46 8.98
C GLN A 22 0.20 -14.24 9.00
N VAL A 23 -0.51 -15.25 9.49
CA VAL A 23 -1.96 -15.21 9.73
C VAL A 23 -2.26 -14.51 11.06
N ILE A 24 -3.37 -13.79 11.14
CA ILE A 24 -3.89 -13.20 12.37
C ILE A 24 -4.11 -14.27 13.45
N THR A 25 -3.81 -13.93 14.70
CA THR A 25 -4.09 -14.84 15.81
C THR A 25 -5.59 -14.90 16.09
N LYS A 26 -6.06 -16.07 16.52
CA LYS A 26 -7.47 -16.27 16.88
C LYS A 26 -7.92 -15.26 17.95
N ASP A 27 -7.11 -15.07 18.99
CA ASP A 27 -7.42 -14.17 20.11
C ASP A 27 -7.63 -12.72 19.66
N LEU A 28 -6.78 -12.21 18.75
CA LEU A 28 -6.94 -10.85 18.24
C LEU A 28 -8.17 -10.73 17.33
N PHE A 29 -8.39 -11.71 16.45
CA PHE A 29 -9.56 -11.72 15.57
C PHE A 29 -10.88 -11.77 16.37
N GLU A 30 -10.96 -12.63 17.38
CA GLU A 30 -12.12 -12.71 18.27
C GLU A 30 -12.30 -11.41 19.07
N PHE A 31 -11.22 -10.78 19.53
CA PHE A 31 -11.30 -9.48 20.20
C PHE A 31 -11.86 -8.38 19.28
N LEU A 32 -11.39 -8.29 18.03
CA LEU A 32 -11.92 -7.36 17.04
C LEU A 32 -13.43 -7.59 16.83
N LYS A 33 -13.82 -8.85 16.63
CA LYS A 33 -15.21 -9.23 16.38
C LYS A 33 -16.13 -8.99 17.57
N GLU A 34 -15.72 -9.37 18.78
CA GLU A 34 -16.61 -9.40 19.94
C GLU A 34 -16.57 -8.14 20.79
N LYS A 35 -15.46 -7.38 20.76
CA LYS A 35 -15.25 -6.22 21.64
C LYS A 35 -15.20 -4.90 20.88
N VAL A 36 -14.52 -4.88 19.72
CA VAL A 36 -14.37 -3.67 18.91
C VAL A 36 -15.60 -3.47 18.02
N ARG A 37 -15.99 -4.47 17.23
CA ARG A 37 -17.09 -4.38 16.26
C ARG A 37 -18.44 -3.93 16.83
N PRO A 38 -18.84 -4.22 18.09
CA PRO A 38 -20.08 -3.67 18.64
C PRO A 38 -20.07 -2.14 18.82
N GLN A 39 -18.89 -1.53 18.98
CA GLN A 39 -18.71 -0.11 19.30
C GLN A 39 -18.09 0.70 18.14
N PHE A 40 -17.29 0.05 17.29
CA PHE A 40 -16.67 0.63 16.11
C PHE A 40 -16.99 -0.21 14.87
N ASP A 41 -17.16 0.43 13.72
CA ASP A 41 -16.97 -0.32 12.47
C ASP A 41 -15.49 -0.63 12.31
N ILE A 42 -15.18 -1.79 11.74
CA ILE A 42 -13.80 -2.22 11.54
C ILE A 42 -13.53 -2.36 10.05
N ALA A 43 -12.36 -1.88 9.62
CA ALA A 43 -11.95 -1.90 8.22
C ALA A 43 -10.47 -2.24 8.07
N LEU A 44 -10.11 -2.82 6.93
CA LEU A 44 -8.72 -3.12 6.58
C LEU A 44 -8.24 -2.23 5.44
N VAL A 45 -6.98 -1.81 5.48
CA VAL A 45 -6.28 -1.20 4.34
C VAL A 45 -4.89 -1.78 4.17
N GLY A 46 -4.58 -2.27 2.97
CA GLY A 46 -3.27 -2.84 2.66
C GLY A 46 -2.85 -2.57 1.23
N GLY A 47 -1.55 -2.48 1.00
CA GLY A 47 -0.99 -2.37 -0.36
C GLY A 47 -1.02 -3.68 -1.16
N SER A 48 -1.35 -4.79 -0.49
CA SER A 48 -1.49 -6.11 -1.11
C SER A 48 -2.82 -6.27 -1.85
N ASP A 49 -2.86 -7.21 -2.78
CA ASP A 49 -4.11 -7.67 -3.41
C ASP A 49 -5.05 -8.33 -2.39
N TYR A 50 -6.33 -8.46 -2.76
CA TYR A 50 -7.37 -9.03 -1.90
C TYR A 50 -7.03 -10.45 -1.44
N SER A 51 -6.46 -11.29 -2.30
CA SER A 51 -6.15 -12.68 -1.97
C SER A 51 -5.15 -12.79 -0.81
N LYS A 52 -4.11 -11.96 -0.81
CA LYS A 52 -3.13 -11.92 0.29
C LYS A 52 -3.74 -11.42 1.59
N ILE A 53 -4.57 -10.38 1.53
CA ILE A 53 -5.28 -9.89 2.72
C ILE A 53 -6.16 -11.02 3.29
N THR A 54 -6.90 -11.74 2.44
CA THR A 54 -7.71 -12.89 2.83
C THR A 54 -6.88 -13.99 3.50
N GLU A 55 -5.73 -14.35 2.93
CA GLU A 55 -4.81 -15.33 3.51
C GLU A 55 -4.34 -14.91 4.91
N GLN A 56 -3.90 -13.65 5.06
CA GLN A 56 -3.46 -13.12 6.36
C GLN A 56 -4.60 -13.06 7.38
N MET A 57 -5.85 -12.88 6.94
CA MET A 57 -7.03 -12.93 7.82
C MET A 57 -7.53 -14.36 8.06
N GLY A 58 -6.75 -15.39 7.72
CA GLY A 58 -7.07 -16.79 8.02
C GLY A 58 -8.03 -17.45 7.01
N GLY A 59 -8.17 -16.87 5.82
CA GLY A 59 -8.99 -17.41 4.72
C GLY A 59 -10.49 -17.19 4.88
N THR A 60 -10.97 -16.99 6.11
CA THR A 60 -12.38 -16.77 6.45
C THR A 60 -12.46 -15.69 7.52
N GLY A 61 -13.34 -14.71 7.37
CA GLY A 61 -13.51 -13.64 8.38
C GLY A 61 -13.52 -12.22 7.84
N LEU A 62 -13.27 -12.01 6.54
CA LEU A 62 -13.35 -10.67 5.94
C LEU A 62 -14.76 -10.07 6.00
N ASN A 63 -15.79 -10.90 6.10
CA ASN A 63 -17.18 -10.49 6.32
C ASN A 63 -17.44 -9.83 7.69
N GLU A 64 -16.51 -9.94 8.63
CA GLU A 64 -16.57 -9.20 9.91
C GLU A 64 -16.16 -7.74 9.72
N PHE A 65 -15.40 -7.44 8.66
CA PHE A 65 -14.95 -6.08 8.34
C PHE A 65 -15.95 -5.38 7.43
N THR A 66 -16.39 -4.19 7.84
CA THR A 66 -17.32 -3.36 7.06
C THR A 66 -16.68 -2.98 5.73
N TYR A 67 -15.39 -2.63 5.73
CA TYR A 67 -14.62 -2.35 4.53
C TYR A 67 -13.33 -3.16 4.44
N VAL A 68 -12.97 -3.57 3.22
CA VAL A 68 -11.66 -4.14 2.89
C VAL A 68 -11.08 -3.39 1.70
N PHE A 69 -10.02 -2.64 1.95
CA PHE A 69 -9.32 -1.83 0.96
C PHE A 69 -8.01 -2.53 0.56
N SER A 70 -8.04 -3.30 -0.51
CA SER A 70 -6.84 -3.86 -1.15
C SER A 70 -6.21 -2.85 -2.10
N GLU A 71 -4.91 -2.98 -2.33
CA GLU A 71 -4.11 -2.07 -3.16
C GLU A 71 -4.34 -0.60 -2.74
N ASN A 72 -4.25 -0.31 -1.45
CA ASN A 72 -4.49 1.00 -0.82
C ASN A 72 -5.91 1.57 -1.01
N GLY A 73 -6.88 0.73 -1.42
CA GLY A 73 -8.25 1.14 -1.70
C GLY A 73 -8.52 1.39 -3.19
N LEU A 74 -7.57 1.08 -4.08
CA LEU A 74 -7.86 0.98 -5.51
C LEU A 74 -8.90 -0.08 -5.79
N VAL A 75 -8.94 -1.15 -5.00
CA VAL A 75 -10.07 -2.07 -4.96
C VAL A 75 -10.68 -2.00 -3.56
N ALA A 76 -11.86 -1.38 -3.48
CA ALA A 76 -12.61 -1.17 -2.26
C ALA A 76 -13.82 -2.11 -2.21
N ARG A 77 -13.93 -2.87 -1.13
CA ARG A 77 -15.10 -3.69 -0.83
C ARG A 77 -15.82 -3.17 0.41
N LYS A 78 -17.14 -3.15 0.38
CA LYS A 78 -18.01 -2.90 1.53
C LYS A 78 -18.94 -4.09 1.70
N ASN A 79 -18.92 -4.75 2.86
CA ASN A 79 -19.70 -5.97 3.10
C ASN A 79 -19.50 -7.04 1.99
N ASP A 80 -18.24 -7.27 1.61
CA ASP A 80 -17.79 -8.18 0.53
C ASP A 80 -18.17 -7.77 -0.91
N GLU A 81 -19.01 -6.76 -1.09
CA GLU A 81 -19.35 -6.21 -2.42
C GLU A 81 -18.33 -5.16 -2.85
N ILE A 82 -17.93 -5.19 -4.13
CA ILE A 82 -17.04 -4.18 -4.71
C ILE A 82 -17.81 -2.86 -4.84
N VAL A 83 -17.34 -1.83 -4.15
CA VAL A 83 -17.90 -0.46 -4.20
C VAL A 83 -17.02 0.52 -4.97
N GLY A 84 -15.79 0.13 -5.30
CA GLY A 84 -14.91 0.92 -6.14
C GLY A 84 -13.74 0.10 -6.67
N THR A 85 -13.43 0.26 -7.95
CA THR A 85 -12.20 -0.22 -8.57
C THR A 85 -11.57 0.91 -9.35
N GLU A 86 -10.25 1.00 -9.31
CA GLU A 86 -9.48 1.90 -10.15
C GLU A 86 -8.18 1.22 -10.61
N ASN A 87 -7.69 1.62 -11.78
CA ASN A 87 -6.40 1.16 -12.28
C ASN A 87 -5.64 2.29 -12.97
N ILE A 88 -4.32 2.14 -13.07
CA ILE A 88 -3.45 3.22 -13.55
C ILE A 88 -3.77 3.60 -15.01
N GLN A 89 -4.26 2.66 -15.81
CA GLN A 89 -4.66 2.90 -17.20
C GLN A 89 -5.87 3.82 -17.31
N ASN A 90 -6.91 3.58 -16.51
CA ASN A 90 -8.09 4.42 -16.47
C ASN A 90 -7.76 5.83 -15.95
N PHE A 91 -6.87 5.94 -14.95
CA PHE A 91 -6.55 7.22 -14.34
C PHE A 91 -5.63 8.10 -15.18
N ILE A 92 -4.61 7.51 -15.82
CA ILE A 92 -3.60 8.25 -16.61
C ILE A 92 -4.00 8.35 -18.08
N GLY A 93 -4.63 7.31 -18.62
CA GLY A 93 -4.93 7.20 -20.04
C GLY A 93 -3.81 6.54 -20.85
N GLU A 94 -4.22 5.81 -21.87
CA GLU A 94 -3.35 4.94 -22.68
C GLU A 94 -2.24 5.72 -23.40
N GLU A 95 -2.54 6.90 -23.95
CA GLU A 95 -1.58 7.72 -24.69
C GLU A 95 -0.39 8.14 -23.80
N GLN A 96 -0.68 8.71 -22.64
CA GLN A 96 0.34 9.14 -21.68
C GLN A 96 1.15 7.94 -21.13
N LEU A 97 0.50 6.80 -20.91
CA LEU A 97 1.18 5.58 -20.50
C LEU A 97 2.14 5.07 -21.57
N GLN A 98 1.74 5.06 -22.84
CA GLN A 98 2.63 4.68 -23.93
C GLN A 98 3.81 5.64 -24.05
N GLU A 99 3.60 6.96 -23.92
CA GLU A 99 4.70 7.92 -23.91
C GLU A 99 5.70 7.64 -22.78
N PHE A 100 5.19 7.43 -21.55
CA PHE A 100 5.99 7.09 -20.39
C PHE A 100 6.78 5.79 -20.59
N ILE A 101 6.12 4.70 -21.01
CA ILE A 101 6.74 3.38 -21.22
C ILE A 101 7.77 3.47 -22.34
N ASN A 102 7.48 4.14 -23.45
CA ASN A 102 8.40 4.33 -24.56
C ASN A 102 9.65 5.10 -24.12
N PHE A 103 9.50 6.14 -23.31
CA PHE A 103 10.64 6.85 -22.72
C PHE A 103 11.46 5.93 -21.82
N ALA A 104 10.81 5.18 -20.92
CA ALA A 104 11.49 4.27 -20.02
C ALA A 104 12.30 3.19 -20.76
N LEU A 105 11.71 2.58 -21.80
CA LEU A 105 12.38 1.59 -22.64
C LEU A 105 13.57 2.19 -23.40
N ARG A 106 13.42 3.38 -24.00
CA ARG A 106 14.53 4.09 -24.67
C ARG A 106 15.66 4.45 -23.70
N TYR A 107 15.32 4.95 -22.51
CA TYR A 107 16.32 5.26 -21.49
C TYR A 107 17.10 3.99 -21.12
N MET A 108 16.40 2.90 -20.79
CA MET A 108 17.02 1.63 -20.44
C MET A 108 17.82 0.98 -21.57
N SER A 109 17.46 1.20 -22.84
CA SER A 109 18.23 0.66 -23.97
C SER A 109 19.64 1.24 -24.04
N THR A 110 19.81 2.50 -23.65
CA THR A 110 21.11 3.21 -23.65
C THR A 110 21.97 2.97 -22.41
N LEU A 111 21.40 2.41 -21.32
CA LEU A 111 22.18 2.12 -20.12
C LEU A 111 23.22 1.02 -20.39
N THR A 112 24.46 1.20 -19.95
CA THR A 112 25.40 0.09 -19.81
C THR A 112 25.44 -0.31 -18.35
N LEU A 113 25.07 -1.55 -18.06
CA LEU A 113 25.05 -2.11 -16.70
C LEU A 113 25.94 -3.36 -16.69
N PRO A 114 26.46 -3.78 -15.52
CA PRO A 114 27.20 -5.04 -15.41
C PRO A 114 26.40 -6.24 -15.96
N VAL A 115 25.08 -6.20 -15.78
CA VAL A 115 24.15 -7.24 -16.22
C VAL A 115 22.83 -6.60 -16.68
N LYS A 116 22.20 -7.18 -17.71
CA LYS A 116 20.78 -6.96 -18.06
C LYS A 116 20.10 -8.31 -18.28
N ARG A 117 18.84 -8.42 -17.85
CA ARG A 117 18.01 -9.63 -17.98
C ARG A 117 16.73 -9.30 -18.73
N GLY A 118 15.56 -9.52 -18.13
CA GLY A 118 14.26 -9.27 -18.72
C GLY A 118 13.26 -8.77 -17.68
N THR A 119 12.06 -8.38 -18.13
CA THR A 119 11.03 -7.75 -17.30
C THR A 119 11.52 -6.42 -16.72
N PHE A 120 11.80 -5.48 -17.63
CA PHE A 120 12.27 -4.13 -17.31
C PHE A 120 11.14 -3.18 -16.93
N VAL A 121 9.94 -3.43 -17.48
CA VAL A 121 8.69 -2.74 -17.18
C VAL A 121 7.69 -3.82 -16.81
N GLU A 122 7.15 -3.76 -15.60
CA GLU A 122 6.08 -4.65 -15.14
C GLU A 122 4.85 -3.81 -14.82
N PHE A 123 3.82 -3.95 -15.65
CA PHE A 123 2.55 -3.25 -15.51
C PHE A 123 1.66 -4.00 -14.52
N ARG A 124 1.15 -3.30 -13.50
CA ARG A 124 0.21 -3.83 -12.50
C ARG A 124 -1.04 -2.96 -12.46
N THR A 125 -2.06 -3.38 -11.70
CA THR A 125 -3.33 -2.63 -11.57
C THR A 125 -3.09 -1.20 -11.10
N GLY A 126 -2.38 -1.03 -9.98
CA GLY A 126 -2.16 0.27 -9.35
C GLY A 126 -0.90 1.03 -9.76
N LEU A 127 0.06 0.37 -10.41
CA LEU A 127 1.40 0.91 -10.60
C LEU A 127 2.16 0.26 -11.75
N ILE A 128 3.25 0.90 -12.15
CA ILE A 128 4.25 0.32 -13.05
C ILE A 128 5.56 0.19 -12.28
N ASN A 129 6.12 -1.01 -12.25
CA ASN A 129 7.46 -1.24 -11.69
C ASN A 129 8.49 -1.11 -12.82
N ILE A 130 9.49 -0.24 -12.63
CA ILE A 130 10.60 -0.04 -13.55
C ILE A 130 11.87 -0.65 -12.94
N CYS A 131 12.54 -1.52 -13.70
CA CYS A 131 13.66 -2.32 -13.22
C CYS A 131 14.80 -2.31 -14.25
N PRO A 132 15.83 -1.44 -14.11
CA PRO A 132 16.90 -1.29 -15.10
C PRO A 132 17.68 -2.58 -15.40
N VAL A 133 17.96 -3.40 -14.38
CA VAL A 133 18.63 -4.72 -14.54
C VAL A 133 17.68 -5.80 -15.06
N GLY A 134 16.36 -5.62 -14.92
CA GLY A 134 15.31 -6.58 -15.24
C GLY A 134 14.99 -7.53 -14.06
N ARG A 135 13.70 -7.75 -13.77
CA ARG A 135 13.24 -8.57 -12.62
C ARG A 135 13.60 -10.06 -12.74
N SER A 136 13.85 -10.55 -13.95
CA SER A 136 14.26 -11.93 -14.21
C SER A 136 15.72 -12.24 -13.83
N CYS A 137 16.40 -11.33 -13.13
CA CYS A 137 17.75 -11.55 -12.59
C CYS A 137 17.76 -12.47 -11.36
N SER A 138 18.87 -13.18 -11.20
CA SER A 138 19.12 -14.04 -10.04
C SER A 138 19.36 -13.21 -8.76
N GLN A 139 19.26 -13.83 -7.58
CA GLN A 139 19.50 -13.13 -6.32
C GLN A 139 20.91 -12.52 -6.24
N LYS A 140 21.94 -13.23 -6.73
CA LYS A 140 23.31 -12.71 -6.82
C LYS A 140 23.40 -11.47 -7.71
N GLU A 141 22.67 -11.43 -8.81
CA GLU A 141 22.62 -10.28 -9.72
C GLU A 141 21.85 -9.10 -9.09
N ARG A 142 20.86 -9.37 -8.23
CA ARG A 142 20.16 -8.33 -7.45
C ARG A 142 21.10 -7.63 -6.48
N GLU A 143 21.90 -8.41 -5.76
CA GLU A 143 22.93 -7.90 -4.83
C GLU A 143 23.96 -7.07 -5.58
N GLN A 144 24.50 -7.61 -6.67
CA GLN A 144 25.46 -6.90 -7.53
C GLN A 144 24.88 -5.59 -8.08
N PHE A 145 23.62 -5.58 -8.54
CA PHE A 145 23.00 -4.36 -9.02
C PHE A 145 22.74 -3.36 -7.89
N ALA A 146 22.36 -3.81 -6.69
CA ALA A 146 22.18 -2.92 -5.55
C ALA A 146 23.47 -2.21 -5.16
N GLU A 147 24.59 -2.93 -5.10
CA GLU A 147 25.92 -2.35 -4.87
C GLU A 147 26.31 -1.36 -5.98
N TYR A 148 26.09 -1.75 -7.24
CA TYR A 148 26.37 -0.89 -8.38
C TYR A 148 25.51 0.38 -8.36
N ASP A 149 24.21 0.26 -8.09
CA ASP A 149 23.27 1.38 -8.04
C ASP A 149 23.58 2.33 -6.88
N GLN A 150 24.07 1.83 -5.74
CA GLN A 150 24.49 2.67 -4.61
C GLN A 150 25.66 3.61 -4.99
N VAL A 151 26.57 3.15 -5.85
CA VAL A 151 27.72 3.95 -6.30
C VAL A 151 27.36 4.83 -7.49
N HIS A 152 26.56 4.32 -8.43
CA HIS A 152 26.30 4.97 -9.71
C HIS A 152 24.97 5.73 -9.77
N CYS A 153 24.09 5.57 -8.77
CA CYS A 153 22.77 6.19 -8.63
C CYS A 153 21.90 6.00 -9.89
N VAL A 154 21.87 4.79 -10.44
CA VAL A 154 21.19 4.50 -11.72
C VAL A 154 19.70 4.81 -11.63
N ARG A 155 19.02 4.29 -10.59
CA ARG A 155 17.57 4.48 -10.38
C ARG A 155 17.22 5.95 -10.10
N GLU A 156 18.00 6.62 -9.27
CA GLU A 156 17.79 8.04 -8.96
C GLU A 156 17.94 8.93 -10.20
N LYS A 157 19.01 8.75 -10.98
CA LYS A 157 19.22 9.47 -12.24
C LYS A 157 18.11 9.19 -13.25
N PHE A 158 17.61 7.96 -13.28
CA PHE A 158 16.48 7.61 -14.14
C PHE A 158 15.20 8.34 -13.71
N ILE A 159 14.86 8.35 -12.42
CA ILE A 159 13.72 9.10 -11.90
C ILE A 159 13.85 10.61 -12.22
N GLN A 160 15.05 11.18 -12.07
CA GLN A 160 15.31 12.57 -12.44
C GLN A 160 15.06 12.82 -13.92
N ALA A 161 15.53 11.92 -14.80
CA ALA A 161 15.31 12.03 -16.25
C ALA A 161 13.83 11.94 -16.62
N ILE A 162 13.08 11.01 -16.02
CA ILE A 162 11.63 10.88 -16.21
C ILE A 162 10.92 12.16 -15.74
N THR A 163 11.24 12.64 -14.54
CA THR A 163 10.60 13.83 -13.94
C THR A 163 10.84 15.07 -14.81
N LYS A 164 12.03 15.21 -15.38
CA LYS A 164 12.37 16.30 -16.31
C LYS A 164 11.59 16.17 -17.63
N GLN A 165 11.43 14.96 -18.15
CA GLN A 165 10.70 14.73 -19.41
C GLN A 165 9.19 14.94 -19.25
N PHE A 166 8.63 14.56 -18.10
CA PHE A 166 7.20 14.53 -17.84
C PHE A 166 6.83 15.31 -16.56
N PRO A 167 7.09 16.62 -16.49
CA PRO A 167 6.86 17.41 -15.28
C PRO A 167 5.38 17.46 -14.86
N ASN A 168 4.47 17.23 -15.81
CA ASN A 168 3.02 17.31 -15.60
C ASN A 168 2.36 15.96 -15.35
N LEU A 169 3.07 14.83 -15.51
CA LEU A 169 2.48 13.54 -15.18
C LEU A 169 2.34 13.45 -13.66
N PRO A 170 1.16 13.04 -13.15
CA PRO A 170 0.87 13.06 -11.73
C PRO A 170 1.49 11.86 -11.01
N PHE A 171 2.72 11.46 -11.35
CA PHE A 171 3.38 10.30 -10.76
C PHE A 171 4.18 10.64 -9.50
N LYS A 172 4.19 9.68 -8.57
CA LYS A 172 5.14 9.52 -7.47
C LYS A 172 6.05 8.35 -7.82
N TYR A 173 7.31 8.46 -7.45
CA TYR A 173 8.34 7.45 -7.69
C TYR A 173 8.86 6.96 -6.35
N SER A 174 8.92 5.64 -6.15
CA SER A 174 9.42 5.04 -4.92
C SER A 174 10.50 4.01 -5.23
N ILE A 175 11.74 4.30 -4.85
CA ILE A 175 12.83 3.32 -4.95
C ILE A 175 12.57 2.25 -3.88
N GLY A 176 12.39 1.01 -4.32
CA GLY A 176 12.01 -0.11 -3.47
C GLY A 176 12.92 -1.31 -3.69
N GLY A 177 13.40 -1.89 -2.59
CA GLY A 177 14.26 -3.07 -2.61
C GLY A 177 15.56 -2.86 -3.40
N GLN A 178 16.10 -3.95 -3.93
CA GLN A 178 17.45 -3.98 -4.50
C GLN A 178 17.55 -3.47 -5.95
N ILE A 179 16.48 -3.58 -6.76
CA ILE A 179 16.62 -3.52 -8.23
C ILE A 179 15.68 -2.59 -8.98
N SER A 180 14.62 -2.11 -8.34
CA SER A 180 13.53 -1.43 -9.05
C SER A 180 13.08 -0.16 -8.32
N PHE A 181 12.19 0.57 -8.98
CA PHE A 181 11.37 1.59 -8.37
C PHE A 181 9.93 1.48 -8.91
N ASP A 182 8.96 1.80 -8.06
CA ASP A 182 7.55 1.83 -8.42
C ASP A 182 7.16 3.22 -8.90
N VAL A 183 6.27 3.26 -9.89
CA VAL A 183 5.68 4.47 -10.47
C VAL A 183 4.16 4.36 -10.36
N PHE A 184 3.56 5.29 -9.64
CA PHE A 184 2.13 5.29 -9.36
C PHE A 184 1.62 6.72 -9.23
N PRO A 185 0.33 6.98 -9.46
CA PRO A 185 -0.24 8.30 -9.28
C PRO A 185 -0.04 8.85 -7.86
N LYS A 186 0.21 10.16 -7.74
CA LYS A 186 0.26 10.87 -6.46
C LYS A 186 -1.07 10.70 -5.73
N GLY A 187 -1.00 10.38 -4.43
CA GLY A 187 -2.17 10.12 -3.59
C GLY A 187 -2.72 8.70 -3.67
N TRP A 188 -2.06 7.77 -4.38
CA TRP A 188 -2.39 6.33 -4.36
C TRP A 188 -1.68 5.57 -3.22
N ASP A 189 -1.25 6.28 -2.18
CA ASP A 189 -0.90 5.69 -0.88
C ASP A 189 -2.17 5.37 -0.08
N LYS A 190 -2.04 4.91 1.17
CA LYS A 190 -3.19 4.48 2.00
C LYS A 190 -4.23 5.57 2.21
N THR A 191 -3.91 6.85 2.05
CA THR A 191 -4.90 7.94 2.11
C THR A 191 -5.99 7.81 1.04
N TYR A 192 -5.72 7.10 -0.06
CA TYR A 192 -6.68 6.89 -1.15
C TYR A 192 -7.99 6.25 -0.67
N CYS A 193 -7.94 5.35 0.32
CA CYS A 193 -9.14 4.69 0.82
C CYS A 193 -10.07 5.63 1.59
N LEU A 194 -9.59 6.78 2.08
CA LEU A 194 -10.36 7.71 2.90
C LEU A 194 -11.55 8.32 2.14
N LYS A 195 -11.49 8.39 0.80
CA LYS A 195 -12.60 8.85 -0.04
C LYS A 195 -13.86 7.98 0.05
N TYR A 196 -13.73 6.74 0.50
CA TYR A 196 -14.87 5.84 0.72
C TYR A 196 -15.45 5.94 2.14
N LEU A 197 -14.86 6.78 2.99
CA LEU A 197 -15.17 6.90 4.42
C LEU A 197 -15.71 8.29 4.79
N ASP A 198 -16.27 9.03 3.84
CA ASP A 198 -16.82 10.38 4.06
C ASP A 198 -18.01 10.42 5.02
N ASP A 199 -18.70 9.30 5.18
CA ASP A 199 -19.79 9.17 6.16
C ASP A 199 -19.29 9.11 7.62
N TYR A 200 -17.99 8.86 7.85
CA TYR A 200 -17.43 8.75 9.20
C TYR A 200 -16.81 10.05 9.69
N THR A 201 -17.28 10.52 10.84
CA THR A 201 -16.73 11.71 11.53
C THR A 201 -15.46 11.40 12.32
N THR A 202 -15.34 10.17 12.83
CA THR A 202 -14.19 9.71 13.62
C THR A 202 -13.64 8.43 13.03
N ILE A 203 -12.37 8.48 12.59
CA ILE A 203 -11.64 7.35 12.03
C ILE A 203 -10.36 7.17 12.85
N HIS A 204 -10.23 6.06 13.55
CA HIS A 204 -8.97 5.64 14.18
C HIS A 204 -8.18 4.82 13.19
N PHE A 205 -6.92 5.20 12.93
CA PHE A 205 -6.04 4.43 12.06
C PHE A 205 -4.94 3.76 12.89
N PHE A 206 -4.70 2.45 12.68
CA PHE A 206 -3.64 1.69 13.31
C PHE A 206 -2.64 1.23 12.25
N GLY A 207 -1.35 1.49 12.45
CA GLY A 207 -0.28 1.11 11.51
C GLY A 207 1.10 1.03 12.17
N ASP A 208 1.99 0.20 11.63
CA ASP A 208 3.34 -0.04 12.17
C ASP A 208 4.40 0.88 11.56
N LYS A 209 4.20 1.36 10.33
CA LYS A 209 5.19 2.14 9.55
C LYS A 209 4.76 3.57 9.35
N THR A 210 4.47 4.26 10.44
CA THR A 210 3.98 5.65 10.47
C THR A 210 5.09 6.72 10.45
N GLN A 211 6.36 6.31 10.30
CA GLN A 211 7.50 7.22 10.18
C GLN A 211 7.79 7.57 8.72
N PRO A 212 8.44 8.72 8.42
CA PRO A 212 8.77 9.10 7.05
C PRO A 212 9.45 7.98 6.25
N GLY A 213 8.89 7.66 5.09
CA GLY A 213 9.34 6.55 4.23
C GLY A 213 8.63 5.21 4.48
N GLY A 214 7.86 5.10 5.57
CA GLY A 214 6.94 3.99 5.81
C GLY A 214 5.65 4.12 4.98
N ASN A 215 5.00 2.99 4.70
CA ASN A 215 3.77 2.95 3.88
C ASN A 215 2.50 3.40 4.64
N ASP A 216 2.58 3.59 5.96
CA ASP A 216 1.50 4.18 6.77
C ASP A 216 1.70 5.68 7.02
N TYR A 217 2.84 6.23 6.62
CA TYR A 217 3.19 7.61 6.93
C TYR A 217 2.11 8.58 6.45
N GLU A 218 1.76 8.58 5.17
CA GLU A 218 0.82 9.55 4.62
C GLU A 218 -0.56 9.47 5.28
N ILE A 219 -1.08 8.26 5.55
CA ILE A 219 -2.38 8.10 6.22
C ILE A 219 -2.31 8.50 7.69
N SER A 220 -1.22 8.17 8.41
CA SER A 220 -1.02 8.56 9.81
C SER A 220 -0.97 10.08 10.02
N GLN A 221 -0.52 10.83 9.01
CA GLN A 221 -0.44 12.29 9.04
C GLN A 221 -1.72 12.97 8.54
N SER A 222 -2.69 12.20 8.05
CA SER A 222 -3.95 12.75 7.55
C SER A 222 -4.79 13.32 8.69
N ALA A 223 -5.24 14.56 8.54
CA ALA A 223 -6.14 15.20 9.51
C ALA A 223 -7.51 14.49 9.64
N ARG A 224 -7.83 13.59 8.72
CA ARG A 224 -9.06 12.76 8.74
C ARG A 224 -8.99 11.58 9.72
N VAL A 225 -7.81 11.25 10.24
CA VAL A 225 -7.64 10.09 11.13
C VAL A 225 -7.03 10.48 12.47
N ILE A 226 -7.41 9.75 13.51
CA ILE A 226 -6.72 9.69 14.79
C ILE A 226 -5.74 8.52 14.69
N SER A 227 -4.47 8.84 14.48
CA SER A 227 -3.44 7.82 14.24
C SER A 227 -2.93 7.17 15.53
N HIS A 228 -2.81 5.85 15.50
CA HIS A 228 -2.24 4.99 16.52
C HIS A 228 -1.05 4.24 15.92
N THR A 229 0.16 4.63 16.30
CA THR A 229 1.36 3.89 15.87
C THR A 229 1.51 2.66 16.74
N VAL A 230 1.63 1.49 16.12
CA VAL A 230 1.79 0.21 16.83
C VAL A 230 3.13 -0.42 16.48
N SER A 231 3.63 -1.29 17.35
CA SER A 231 4.86 -2.07 17.11
C SER A 231 4.59 -3.51 16.65
N GLY A 232 3.32 -3.94 16.66
CA GLY A 232 2.91 -5.30 16.38
C GLY A 232 1.45 -5.59 16.76
N PRO A 233 0.95 -6.80 16.45
CA PRO A 233 -0.40 -7.24 16.82
C PRO A 233 -0.69 -7.18 18.31
N GLU A 234 0.30 -7.50 19.14
CA GLU A 234 0.18 -7.45 20.60
C GLU A 234 -0.04 -6.02 21.12
N ASP A 235 0.69 -5.03 20.55
CA ASP A 235 0.52 -3.62 20.87
C ASP A 235 -0.80 -3.06 20.33
N THR A 236 -1.21 -3.47 19.11
CA THR A 236 -2.54 -3.15 18.58
C THR A 236 -3.65 -3.57 19.54
N LEU A 237 -3.56 -4.78 20.11
CA LEU A 237 -4.53 -5.26 21.09
C LEU A 237 -4.53 -4.40 22.37
N GLU A 238 -3.37 -4.04 22.89
CA GLU A 238 -3.27 -3.17 24.07
C GLU A 238 -3.85 -1.78 23.83
N GLN A 239 -3.59 -1.19 22.66
CA GLN A 239 -4.14 0.12 22.32
C GLN A 239 -5.65 0.07 22.09
N LEU A 240 -6.18 -1.00 21.49
CA LEU A 240 -7.62 -1.22 21.39
C LEU A 240 -8.29 -1.38 22.75
N LYS A 241 -7.68 -2.11 23.69
CA LYS A 241 -8.17 -2.22 25.07
C LYS A 241 -8.26 -0.85 25.76
N LYS A 242 -7.21 -0.02 25.61
CA LYS A 242 -7.21 1.37 26.11
C LYS A 242 -8.31 2.20 25.46
N LEU A 243 -8.48 2.11 24.13
CA LEU A 243 -9.51 2.84 23.39
C LEU A 243 -10.92 2.46 23.85
N LEU A 244 -11.17 1.16 24.09
CA LEU A 244 -12.45 0.66 24.59
C LEU A 244 -12.65 0.89 26.11
N SER A 245 -11.63 1.39 26.82
CA SER A 245 -11.59 1.46 28.28
C SER A 245 -11.84 0.10 28.97
N VAL A 246 -11.41 -0.99 28.33
CA VAL A 246 -11.53 -2.36 28.85
C VAL A 246 -10.17 -2.81 29.41
N LYS A 247 -10.16 -3.36 30.63
CA LYS A 247 -8.95 -3.96 31.24
C LYS A 247 -8.60 -5.29 30.59
#